data_AF-A0A174VC84-F1
#
_entry.id   AF-A0A174VC84-F1
#
_cell.length_a   1.000
_cell.length_b   1.000
_cell.length_c   1.000
_cell.angle_alpha   90.00
_cell.angle_beta   90.00
_cell.angle_gamma   90.00
#
_symmetry.space_group_name_H-M   'P 1'
#
loop_
_entity.id
_entity.type
_entity.pdbx_description
1 polymer ?
#
loop_
_entity_poly.entity_id
_entity_poly.type
_entity_poly.pdbx_seq_one_letter_code
_entity_poly.pdbx_strand_id
1 'polypeptide(L)'
;MEEYLNVYRCFYRVVGQLVARREFLTYQRQTSNSKAYEIAPARSVKELLEEQPLEQAQNMLQVWAAAGLVEAEPEIVVNTTVQGRTVRAIRFQRAAVSLVKDFIY
;
A
#
# COMPACT_ATOMS: atom_id res chain seq x y z
N MET A 1 -17.29 14.34 7.89
CA MET A 1 -16.58 14.83 6.68
C MET A 1 -15.06 14.84 6.90
N GLU A 2 -14.58 15.31 8.05
CA GLU A 2 -13.15 15.33 8.39
C GLU A 2 -12.49 13.93 8.46
N GLU A 3 -13.20 12.92 8.99
CA GLU A 3 -12.68 11.55 9.07
C GLU A 3 -12.45 10.92 7.69
N TYR A 4 -13.33 11.19 6.71
CA TYR A 4 -13.16 10.71 5.33
C TYR A 4 -11.93 11.32 4.66
N LEU A 5 -11.68 12.62 4.89
CA LEU A 5 -10.46 13.30 4.44
C LEU A 5 -9.21 12.71 5.09
N ASN A 6 -9.31 12.28 6.35
CA ASN A 6 -8.19 11.66 7.06
C ASN A 6 -7.76 10.34 6.42
N VAL A 7 -8.71 9.53 5.91
CA VAL A 7 -8.38 8.25 5.25
C VAL A 7 -7.50 8.46 4.01
N TYR A 8 -7.85 9.42 3.15
CA TYR A 8 -7.06 9.70 1.95
C TYR A 8 -5.75 10.41 2.30
N ARG A 9 -5.76 11.38 3.24
CA ARG A 9 -4.52 12.01 3.73
C ARG A 9 -3.54 10.98 4.30
N CYS A 10 -4.05 10.00 5.04
CA CYS A 10 -3.25 8.89 5.55
C CYS A 10 -2.68 8.04 4.41
N PHE A 11 -3.48 7.73 3.38
CA PHE A 11 -3.00 7.02 2.19
C PHE A 11 -1.83 7.78 1.52
N TYR A 12 -2.01 9.07 1.24
CA TYR A 12 -0.97 9.93 0.66
C TYR A 12 0.30 9.94 1.51
N ARG A 13 0.16 10.10 2.84
CA ARG A 13 1.31 10.08 3.78
C ARG A 13 2.04 8.74 3.74
N VAL A 14 1.32 7.62 3.82
CA VAL A 14 1.90 6.27 3.82
C VAL A 14 2.62 6.00 2.50
N VAL A 15 1.97 6.24 1.36
CA VAL A 15 2.60 6.04 0.05
C VAL A 15 3.82 6.94 -0.13
N GLY A 16 3.72 8.22 0.23
CA GLY A 16 4.85 9.16 0.15
C GLY A 16 6.05 8.71 0.98
N GLN A 17 5.81 8.21 2.20
CA GLN A 17 6.87 7.66 3.04
C GLN A 17 7.49 6.37 2.46
N LEU A 18 6.68 5.47 1.92
CA LEU A 18 7.17 4.25 1.24
C LEU A 18 8.04 4.58 0.03
N VAL A 19 7.66 5.61 -0.75
CA VAL A 19 8.47 6.12 -1.88
C VAL A 19 9.79 6.69 -1.37
N ALA A 20 9.75 7.58 -0.38
CA ALA A 20 10.93 8.22 0.19
C ALA A 20 11.92 7.19 0.77
N ARG A 21 11.42 6.13 1.39
CA ARG A 21 12.20 5.03 1.97
C ARG A 21 12.59 3.94 0.96
N ARG A 22 12.12 4.04 -0.29
CA ARG A 22 12.32 3.03 -1.36
C ARG A 22 11.86 1.62 -0.95
N GLU A 23 10.74 1.53 -0.25
CA GLU A 23 10.24 0.27 0.30
C GLU A 23 9.35 -0.53 -0.67
N PHE A 24 9.01 0.05 -1.82
CA PHE A 24 8.31 -0.69 -2.87
C PHE A 24 9.21 -1.76 -3.48
N LEU A 25 8.75 -3.01 -3.42
CA LEU A 25 9.49 -4.18 -3.86
C LEU A 25 9.48 -4.29 -5.38
N THR A 26 10.65 -4.54 -5.96
CA THR A 26 10.80 -4.72 -7.42
C THR A 26 10.61 -6.19 -7.80
N TYR A 27 9.66 -6.46 -8.69
CA TYR A 27 9.52 -7.79 -9.29
C TYR A 27 10.68 -8.11 -10.22
N GLN A 28 11.23 -9.32 -10.12
CA GLN A 28 12.24 -9.81 -11.08
C GLN A 28 11.62 -10.14 -12.45
N ARG A 29 10.35 -10.56 -12.51
CA ARG A 29 9.67 -10.94 -13.74
C ARG A 29 8.38 -10.14 -13.88
N GLN A 30 8.21 -9.47 -15.02
CA GLN A 30 7.00 -8.69 -15.26
C GLN A 30 5.84 -9.58 -15.75
N THR A 31 4.92 -9.92 -14.85
CA THR A 31 3.59 -10.52 -15.14
C THR A 31 2.49 -9.44 -15.21
N SER A 32 1.27 -9.79 -15.65
CA SER A 32 0.11 -8.87 -15.61
C SER A 32 -0.11 -8.28 -14.21
N ASN A 33 -0.06 -9.10 -13.17
CA ASN A 33 -0.18 -8.64 -11.77
C ASN A 33 0.96 -7.69 -11.38
N SER A 34 2.18 -7.96 -11.82
CA SER A 34 3.30 -7.05 -11.58
C SER A 34 3.21 -5.73 -12.34
N LYS A 35 2.30 -5.61 -13.32
CA LYS A 35 2.03 -4.37 -14.06
C LYS A 35 0.94 -3.54 -13.39
N ALA A 36 -0.04 -4.19 -12.78
CA ALA A 36 -1.15 -3.54 -12.10
C ALA A 36 -0.77 -2.97 -10.72
N TYR A 37 0.17 -3.60 -10.02
CA TYR A 37 0.43 -3.28 -8.61
C TYR A 37 1.87 -2.84 -8.32
N GLU A 38 2.01 -2.02 -7.28
CA GLU A 38 3.25 -1.85 -6.52
C GLU A 38 3.10 -2.54 -5.16
N ILE A 39 4.13 -3.27 -4.74
CA ILE A 39 4.09 -4.07 -3.52
C ILE A 39 4.91 -3.40 -2.44
N ALA A 40 4.35 -3.22 -1.24
CA ALA A 40 5.10 -2.82 -0.06
C ALA A 40 5.00 -3.89 1.04
N PRO A 41 6.04 -4.10 1.87
CA PRO A 41 5.98 -4.99 3.01
C PRO A 41 4.87 -4.55 3.98
N ALA A 42 4.04 -5.50 4.43
CA ALA A 42 2.95 -5.21 5.35
C ALA A 42 3.45 -4.64 6.70
N ARG A 43 4.68 -5.02 7.10
CA ARG A 43 5.36 -4.45 8.27
C ARG A 43 5.58 -2.94 8.14
N SER A 44 6.07 -2.49 6.99
CA SER A 44 6.38 -1.08 6.73
C SER A 44 5.09 -0.26 6.69
N VAL A 45 4.03 -0.80 6.06
CA VAL A 45 2.72 -0.16 6.08
C VAL A 45 2.16 -0.06 7.50
N LYS A 46 2.30 -1.13 8.31
CA LYS A 46 1.86 -1.14 9.70
C LYS A 46 2.59 -0.09 10.53
N GLU A 47 3.93 -0.05 10.46
CA GLU A 47 4.76 0.95 11.14
C GLU A 47 4.32 2.38 10.81
N LEU A 48 4.01 2.66 9.54
CA LEU A 48 3.52 3.98 9.12
C LEU A 48 2.10 4.27 9.63
N LEU A 49 1.30 3.25 9.88
CA LEU A 49 -0.05 3.35 10.44
C LEU A 49 -0.08 3.39 11.97
N GLU A 50 1.04 3.17 12.69
CA GLU A 50 1.08 3.15 14.16
C GLU A 50 0.74 4.51 14.82
N GLU A 51 0.77 5.60 14.04
CA GLU A 51 0.21 6.89 14.46
C GLU A 51 -1.32 6.86 14.67
N GLN A 52 -2.00 5.78 14.27
CA GLN A 52 -3.44 5.58 14.42
C GLN A 52 -3.75 4.45 15.43
N PRO A 53 -4.86 4.53 16.17
CA PRO A 53 -5.39 3.39 16.93
C PRO A 53 -5.52 2.13 16.05
N LEU A 54 -5.26 0.95 16.61
CA LEU A 54 -5.20 -0.32 15.87
C LEU A 54 -6.47 -0.59 15.04
N GLU A 55 -7.65 -0.37 15.64
CA GLU A 55 -8.95 -0.55 14.99
C GLU A 55 -9.10 0.43 13.80
N GLN A 56 -8.64 1.67 13.98
CA GLN A 56 -8.69 2.67 12.93
C GLN A 56 -7.72 2.34 11.79
N ALA A 57 -6.52 1.84 12.08
CA ALA A 57 -5.57 1.39 11.07
C ALA A 57 -6.13 0.23 10.23
N GLN A 58 -6.84 -0.72 10.86
CA GLN A 58 -7.51 -1.81 10.15
C GLN A 58 -8.65 -1.30 9.27
N ASN A 59 -9.50 -0.41 9.81
CA ASN A 59 -10.58 0.20 9.06
C ASN A 59 -10.08 1.03 7.86
N MET A 60 -8.96 1.75 8.01
CA MET A 60 -8.34 2.49 6.91
C MET A 60 -7.93 1.57 5.75
N LEU A 61 -7.30 0.43 6.05
CA LEU A 61 -6.94 -0.56 5.02
C LEU A 61 -8.18 -1.09 4.28
N GLN A 62 -9.26 -1.35 5.01
CA GLN A 62 -10.53 -1.79 4.42
C GLN A 62 -11.15 -0.71 3.52
N VAL A 63 -11.11 0.56 3.94
CA VAL A 63 -11.60 1.67 3.10
C VAL A 63 -10.74 1.84 1.85
N TRP A 64 -9.41 1.71 1.95
CA TRP A 64 -8.54 1.75 0.77
C TRP A 64 -8.81 0.61 -0.19
N ALA A 65 -9.11 -0.59 0.31
CA ALA A 65 -9.52 -1.72 -0.50
C ALA A 65 -10.85 -1.44 -1.22
N ALA A 66 -11.87 -0.97 -0.50
CA ALA A 66 -13.17 -0.62 -1.06
C ALA A 66 -13.09 0.51 -2.10
N ALA A 67 -12.17 1.46 -1.92
CA ALA A 67 -11.88 2.54 -2.86
C ALA A 67 -11.02 2.09 -4.05
N GLY A 68 -10.59 0.83 -4.10
CA GLY A 68 -9.74 0.30 -5.16
C GLY A 68 -8.33 0.89 -5.15
N LEU A 69 -7.81 1.34 -4.01
CA LEU A 69 -6.44 1.84 -3.87
C LEU A 69 -5.45 0.72 -3.55
N VAL A 70 -5.92 -0.34 -2.89
CA VAL A 70 -5.19 -1.58 -2.61
C VAL A 70 -6.02 -2.79 -3.01
N GLU A 71 -5.37 -3.91 -3.33
CA GLU A 71 -6.04 -5.18 -3.64
C GLU A 71 -6.45 -5.92 -2.36
N ALA A 72 -7.59 -6.63 -2.41
CA ALA A 72 -8.17 -7.32 -1.25
C ALA A 72 -8.50 -8.81 -1.47
N GLU A 73 -7.98 -9.47 -2.51
CA GLU A 73 -8.32 -10.87 -2.82
C GLU A 73 -7.18 -11.86 -2.53
N PRO A 74 -7.40 -12.91 -1.71
CA PRO A 74 -8.52 -13.15 -0.79
C PRO A 74 -8.44 -12.36 0.53
N GLU A 75 -7.31 -11.68 0.78
CA GLU A 75 -7.05 -10.85 1.95
C GLU A 75 -6.21 -9.63 1.51
N ILE A 76 -6.26 -8.53 2.27
CA ILE A 76 -5.45 -7.32 1.99
C ILE A 76 -3.94 -7.60 2.15
N VAL A 77 -3.58 -8.40 3.15
CA VAL A 77 -2.19 -8.79 3.41
C VAL A 77 -1.96 -10.17 2.82
N VAL A 78 -1.19 -10.22 1.74
CA VAL A 78 -0.93 -11.46 1.00
C VAL A 78 0.51 -11.90 1.15
N ASN A 79 0.74 -13.22 1.13
CA ASN A 79 2.07 -13.75 0.91
C ASN A 79 2.45 -13.58 -0.57
N THR A 80 3.61 -12.98 -0.81
CA THR A 80 4.12 -12.79 -2.17
C THR A 80 5.61 -13.10 -2.22
N THR A 81 6.05 -13.74 -3.28
CA THR A 81 7.46 -14.06 -3.48
C THR A 81 8.11 -12.93 -4.28
N VAL A 82 9.04 -12.22 -3.66
CA VAL A 82 9.87 -11.22 -4.34
C VAL A 82 11.34 -11.60 -4.18
N GLN A 83 12.07 -11.67 -5.30
CA GLN A 83 13.50 -12.02 -5.32
C GLN A 83 13.83 -13.32 -4.57
N GLY A 84 12.98 -14.35 -4.71
CA GLY A 84 13.17 -15.64 -4.06
C GLY A 84 12.86 -15.68 -2.56
N ARG A 85 12.33 -14.59 -1.98
CA ARG A 85 11.89 -14.54 -0.58
C ARG A 85 10.38 -14.35 -0.50
N THR A 86 9.73 -15.13 0.35
CA THR A 86 8.30 -14.93 0.69
C THR A 86 8.19 -13.77 1.68
N VAL A 87 7.40 -12.77 1.32
CA VAL A 87 7.16 -11.57 2.12
C VAL A 87 5.64 -11.40 2.31
N ARG A 88 5.21 -11.05 3.52
CA ARG A 88 3.85 -10.57 3.76
C ARG A 88 3.74 -9.13 3.27
N ALA A 89 2.87 -8.87 2.33
CA ALA A 89 2.85 -7.59 1.62
C ALA A 89 1.43 -7.12 1.31
N ILE A 90 1.33 -5.82 1.03
CA ILE A 90 0.11 -5.18 0.55
C ILE A 90 0.36 -4.73 -0.89
N ARG A 91 -0.62 -4.97 -1.76
CA ARG A 91 -0.57 -4.60 -3.18
C ARG A 91 -1.33 -3.30 -3.38
N PHE A 92 -0.61 -2.24 -3.70
CA PHE A 92 -1.17 -0.93 -4.03
C PHE A 92 -1.42 -0.84 -5.52
N GLN A 93 -2.55 -0.28 -5.95
CA GLN A 93 -2.77 0.00 -7.36
C GLN A 93 -1.68 0.92 -7.88
N ARG A 94 -1.00 0.51 -8.95
CA ARG A 94 0.11 1.29 -9.52
C ARG A 94 -0.34 2.69 -9.94
N ALA A 95 -1.54 2.83 -10.48
CA ALA A 95 -2.11 4.12 -10.84
C ALA A 95 -2.21 5.06 -9.62
N ALA A 96 -2.70 4.56 -8.49
CA ALA A 96 -2.79 5.33 -7.25
C ALA A 96 -1.41 5.74 -6.73
N VAL A 97 -0.44 4.83 -6.75
CA VAL A 97 0.94 5.14 -6.32
C VAL A 97 1.60 6.15 -7.26
N SER A 98 1.38 6.05 -8.57
CA SER A 98 1.93 6.96 -9.57
C SER A 98 1.44 8.39 -9.34
N LEU A 99 0.14 8.58 -9.06
CA LEU A 99 -0.41 9.89 -8.73
C LEU A 99 0.24 10.53 -7.49
N VAL A 100 0.58 9.72 -6.48
CA VAL A 100 1.29 10.22 -5.29
C VAL A 100 2.72 10.61 -5.64
N LYS A 101 3.41 9.81 -6.47
CA LYS A 101 4.78 10.12 -6.94
C LYS A 101 4.80 11.44 -7.71
N ASP A 102 3.86 11.63 -8.64
CA ASP A 102 3.75 12.85 -9.45
C ASP A 102 3.41 14.10 -8.62
N PHE A 103 2.89 13.94 -7.41
CA PHE A 103 2.59 15.04 -6.50
C PHE A 103 3.78 15.43 -5.60
N ILE A 104 4.69 14.49 -5.33
CA ILE A 104 5.83 14.67 -4.41
C ILE A 104 7.11 15.06 -5.17
N TYR A 105 7.23 14.70 -6.45
CA TYR A 105 8.34 15.04 -7.34
C TYR A 105 7.95 16.18 -8.29
#